data_AF-A0A958ICW9-F1
#
_entry.id   AF-A0A958ICW9-F1
#
_cell.length_a   1.000
_cell.length_b   1.000
_cell.length_c   1.000
_cell.angle_alpha   90.00
_cell.angle_beta   90.00
_cell.angle_gamma   90.00
#
_symmetry.space_group_name_H-M   'P 1'
#
loop_
_entity.id
_entity.type
_entity.pdbx_description
1 polymer ?
#
loop_
_entity_poly.entity_id
_entity_poly.type
_entity_poly.pdbx_seq_one_letter_code
_entity_poly.pdbx_strand_id
1 'polypeptide(L)'
;AQPDHFAALETLDLAGGDQTGMWQLNHPFPYQDPAVKARFGTYLAALRAALQSGSEPGAEKRLGDFLAARAALVETLDPPDYRYFSMQLWQEGVARYTEYRVGEMAAEADYQPLPAFAALAGFLPYAEVVKGQRQALKQELDSLDIGSWQRVVFYPVGACEALLLDRHQPGWRQHYFTDRFYLENYFTKN
;
A
#
# COMPACT_ATOMS: atom_id res chain seq x y z
N ALA A 1 8.17 13.80 15.03
CA ALA A 1 9.04 13.26 13.96
C ALA A 1 9.85 12.11 14.55
N GLN A 2 9.99 10.98 13.85
CA GLN A 2 10.93 9.93 14.29
C GLN A 2 12.36 10.39 13.98
N PRO A 3 13.28 10.43 14.97
CA PRO A 3 14.60 11.05 14.80
C PRO A 3 15.41 10.48 13.62
N ASP A 4 15.31 9.17 13.39
CA ASP A 4 16.17 8.45 12.45
C ASP A 4 15.54 8.22 11.08
N HIS A 5 14.34 8.76 10.82
CA HIS A 5 13.62 8.50 9.57
C HIS A 5 14.37 9.01 8.33
N PHE A 6 14.90 10.24 8.38
CA PHE A 6 15.66 10.82 7.27
C PHE A 6 16.96 10.05 7.03
N ALA A 7 17.69 9.71 8.11
CA ALA A 7 18.89 8.90 8.00
C ALA A 7 18.61 7.52 7.38
N ALA A 8 17.50 6.88 7.76
CA ALA A 8 17.07 5.60 7.16
C ALA A 8 16.71 5.74 5.68
N LEU A 9 16.03 6.82 5.28
CA LEU A 9 15.74 7.10 3.86
C LEU A 9 17.00 7.31 3.03
N GLU A 10 18.01 8.00 3.58
CA GLU A 10 19.30 8.20 2.90
C GLU A 10 20.00 6.88 2.59
N THR A 11 19.85 5.85 3.45
CA THR A 11 20.44 4.52 3.19
C THR A 11 19.85 3.81 1.96
N LEU A 12 18.70 4.26 1.46
CA LEU A 12 18.14 3.71 0.22
C LEU A 12 18.91 4.18 -1.01
N ASP A 13 19.77 5.19 -0.92
CA ASP A 13 20.61 5.69 -2.03
C ASP A 13 19.79 5.91 -3.32
N LEU A 14 18.67 6.63 -3.17
CA LEU A 14 17.73 6.96 -4.26
C LEU A 14 17.83 8.42 -4.68
N ALA A 15 18.44 9.27 -3.86
CA ALA A 15 18.51 10.70 -4.11
C ALA A 15 19.41 11.06 -5.30
N GLY A 16 20.43 10.24 -5.61
CA GLY A 16 21.33 10.49 -6.75
C GLY A 16 22.01 11.86 -6.70
N GLY A 17 22.20 12.43 -5.51
CA GLY A 17 22.72 13.78 -5.30
C GLY A 17 21.68 14.90 -5.21
N ASP A 18 20.38 14.60 -5.38
CA ASP A 18 19.30 15.56 -5.16
C ASP A 18 19.12 15.89 -3.67
N GLN A 19 19.34 17.16 -3.32
CA GLN A 19 19.19 17.69 -1.95
C GLN A 19 17.83 18.36 -1.70
N THR A 20 16.98 18.47 -2.72
CA THR A 20 15.66 19.12 -2.64
C THR A 20 14.55 18.19 -2.16
N GLY A 21 14.80 16.87 -2.19
CA GLY A 21 13.79 15.83 -1.90
C GLY A 21 12.89 15.49 -3.09
N MET A 22 13.05 16.17 -4.23
CA MET A 22 12.24 15.95 -5.43
C MET A 22 12.47 14.58 -6.08
N TRP A 23 13.57 13.90 -5.76
CA TRP A 23 13.87 12.54 -6.21
C TRP A 23 12.71 11.57 -5.90
N GLN A 24 11.98 11.75 -4.79
CA GLN A 24 10.82 10.90 -4.48
C GLN A 24 9.70 11.05 -5.51
N LEU A 25 9.59 12.22 -6.13
CA LEU A 25 8.58 12.52 -7.16
C LEU A 25 9.09 12.26 -8.58
N ASN A 26 10.40 12.34 -8.79
CA ASN A 26 11.04 12.33 -10.10
C ASN A 26 11.87 11.07 -10.37
N HIS A 27 11.90 10.10 -9.43
CA HIS A 27 12.59 8.83 -9.62
C HIS A 27 12.14 8.18 -10.94
N PRO A 28 13.06 7.81 -11.84
CA PRO A 28 12.75 7.36 -13.18
C PRO A 28 12.30 5.88 -13.22
N PHE A 29 11.31 5.54 -12.38
CA PHE A 29 10.78 4.17 -12.31
C PHE A 29 10.26 3.70 -13.68
N PRO A 30 10.47 2.44 -14.08
CA PRO A 30 10.16 1.92 -15.41
C PRO A 30 8.65 1.66 -15.64
N TYR A 31 7.78 2.65 -15.39
CA TYR A 31 6.31 2.51 -15.52
C TYR A 31 5.84 2.05 -16.92
N GLN A 32 6.59 2.38 -17.97
CA GLN A 32 6.25 2.04 -19.35
C GLN A 32 6.92 0.76 -19.86
N ASP A 33 7.80 0.14 -19.08
CA ASP A 33 8.49 -1.08 -19.50
C ASP A 33 7.47 -2.24 -19.65
N PRO A 34 7.42 -2.92 -20.81
CA PRO A 34 6.45 -3.99 -21.04
C PRO A 34 6.57 -5.18 -20.08
N ALA A 35 7.78 -5.54 -19.66
CA ALA A 35 8.00 -6.66 -18.74
C ALA A 35 7.51 -6.29 -17.33
N VAL A 36 7.82 -5.08 -16.87
CA VAL A 36 7.32 -4.55 -15.59
C VAL A 36 5.80 -4.47 -15.60
N LYS A 37 5.18 -3.93 -16.65
CA LYS A 37 3.71 -3.86 -16.78
C LYS A 37 3.05 -5.24 -16.72
N ALA A 38 3.60 -6.21 -17.44
CA ALA A 38 3.05 -7.58 -17.47
C ALA A 38 3.14 -8.26 -16.10
N ARG A 39 4.29 -8.18 -15.43
CA ARG A 39 4.47 -8.75 -14.09
C ARG A 39 3.61 -8.04 -13.05
N PHE A 40 3.52 -6.72 -13.14
CA PHE A 40 2.68 -5.92 -12.25
C PHE A 40 1.20 -6.29 -12.38
N GLY A 41 0.70 -6.51 -13.60
CA GLY A 41 -0.67 -6.99 -13.81
C GLY A 41 -0.94 -8.36 -13.17
N THR A 42 0.02 -9.28 -13.24
CA THR A 42 -0.09 -10.60 -12.59
C THR A 42 -0.08 -10.46 -11.06
N TYR A 43 0.81 -9.62 -10.54
CA TYR A 43 0.87 -9.28 -9.13
C TYR A 43 -0.43 -8.67 -8.60
N LEU A 44 -1.03 -7.72 -9.33
CA LEU A 44 -2.30 -7.09 -8.96
C LEU A 44 -3.47 -8.10 -8.95
N ALA A 45 -3.51 -9.00 -9.94
CA ALA A 45 -4.52 -10.06 -10.00
C ALA A 45 -4.40 -11.02 -8.80
N ALA A 46 -3.18 -11.41 -8.43
CA ALA A 46 -2.92 -12.27 -7.28
C ALA A 46 -3.26 -11.57 -5.95
N LEU A 47 -2.90 -10.30 -5.79
CA LEU A 47 -3.26 -9.48 -4.63
C LEU A 47 -4.78 -9.40 -4.45
N ARG A 48 -5.51 -9.13 -5.54
CA ARG A 48 -6.98 -9.08 -5.52
C ARG A 48 -7.59 -10.41 -5.10
N ALA A 49 -7.08 -11.52 -5.64
CA ALA A 49 -7.53 -12.86 -5.28
C ALA A 49 -7.26 -13.18 -3.80
N ALA A 50 -6.09 -12.83 -3.27
CA ALA A 50 -5.74 -13.01 -1.87
C ALA A 50 -6.66 -12.20 -0.94
N LEU A 51 -6.92 -10.94 -1.27
CA LEU A 51 -7.83 -10.08 -0.49
C LEU A 51 -9.26 -10.61 -0.44
N GLN A 52 -9.80 -11.02 -1.59
CA GLN A 52 -11.17 -11.53 -1.73
C GLN A 52 -11.39 -12.87 -1.03
N SER A 53 -10.34 -13.67 -0.85
CA SER A 53 -10.45 -14.99 -0.24
C SER A 53 -10.85 -14.98 1.23
N GLY A 54 -10.71 -13.85 1.93
CA GLY A 54 -11.09 -13.75 3.34
C GLY A 54 -10.46 -14.88 4.17
N SER A 55 -11.31 -15.63 4.87
CA SER A 55 -10.94 -16.83 5.64
C SER A 55 -11.39 -18.14 4.98
N GLU A 56 -11.67 -18.11 3.68
CA GLU A 56 -12.14 -19.28 2.93
C GLU A 56 -11.04 -20.35 2.76
N PRO A 57 -11.42 -21.62 2.57
CA PRO A 57 -10.48 -22.67 2.17
C PRO A 57 -9.65 -22.24 0.95
N GLY A 58 -8.32 -22.27 1.10
CA GLY A 58 -7.37 -21.85 0.05
C GLY A 58 -6.84 -20.42 0.19
N ALA A 59 -7.22 -19.67 1.23
CA ALA A 59 -6.64 -18.35 1.51
C ALA A 59 -5.11 -18.38 1.61
N GLU A 60 -4.53 -19.39 2.29
CA GLU A 60 -3.07 -19.56 2.38
C GLU A 60 -2.41 -19.76 1.02
N LYS A 61 -3.02 -20.57 0.14
CA LYS A 61 -2.51 -20.76 -1.22
C LYS A 61 -2.51 -19.43 -1.98
N ARG A 62 -3.59 -18.65 -1.89
CA ARG A 62 -3.70 -17.35 -2.58
C ARG A 62 -2.72 -16.32 -2.04
N LEU A 63 -2.44 -16.33 -0.73
CA LEU A 63 -1.36 -15.55 -0.15
C LEU A 63 0.00 -15.96 -0.76
N GLY A 64 0.26 -17.28 -0.86
CA GLY A 64 1.46 -17.79 -1.51
C GLY A 64 1.58 -17.37 -2.97
N ASP A 65 0.49 -17.45 -3.74
CA ASP A 65 0.43 -17.02 -5.14
C ASP A 65 0.72 -15.50 -5.26
N PHE A 66 0.20 -14.68 -4.34
CA PHE A 66 0.50 -13.24 -4.25
C PHE A 66 1.98 -12.98 -3.97
N LEU A 67 2.56 -13.62 -2.96
CA LEU A 67 3.97 -13.44 -2.59
C LEU A 67 4.90 -13.86 -3.74
N ALA A 68 4.58 -14.97 -4.42
CA ALA A 68 5.32 -15.43 -5.59
C ALA A 68 5.22 -14.43 -6.76
N ALA A 69 4.02 -13.90 -7.04
CA ALA A 69 3.84 -12.90 -8.09
C ALA A 69 4.57 -11.58 -7.78
N ARG A 70 4.61 -11.17 -6.50
CA ARG A 70 5.38 -10.02 -6.04
C ARG A 70 6.87 -10.23 -6.24
N ALA A 71 7.41 -11.38 -5.87
CA ALA A 71 8.82 -11.72 -6.09
C ALA A 71 9.17 -11.69 -7.60
N ALA A 72 8.32 -12.27 -8.44
CA ALA A 72 8.52 -12.25 -9.90
C ALA A 72 8.45 -10.85 -10.54
N LEU A 73 7.72 -9.91 -9.92
CA LEU A 73 7.77 -8.49 -10.31
C LEU A 73 9.11 -7.87 -9.92
N VAL A 74 9.59 -8.12 -8.70
CA VAL A 74 10.88 -7.58 -8.23
C VAL A 74 12.04 -8.05 -9.11
N GLU A 75 12.00 -9.28 -9.63
CA GLU A 75 13.00 -9.79 -10.58
C GLU A 75 13.10 -8.99 -11.90
N THR A 76 12.11 -8.16 -12.22
CA THR A 76 12.13 -7.25 -13.39
C THR A 76 12.63 -5.85 -13.09
N LEU A 77 12.90 -5.53 -11.82
CA LEU A 77 13.32 -4.21 -11.38
C LEU A 77 14.83 -4.21 -11.11
N ASP A 78 15.50 -3.16 -11.55
CA ASP A 78 16.87 -2.91 -11.12
C ASP A 78 16.89 -2.57 -9.61
N PRO A 79 18.04 -2.73 -8.93
CA PRO A 79 18.10 -2.53 -7.48
C PRO A 79 17.55 -1.18 -6.97
N PRO A 80 17.81 -0.02 -7.61
CA PRO A 80 17.20 1.25 -7.20
C PRO A 80 15.68 1.28 -7.35
N ASP A 81 15.16 0.71 -8.43
CA ASP A 81 13.72 0.66 -8.69
C ASP A 81 13.00 -0.23 -7.68
N TYR A 82 13.60 -1.36 -7.29
CA TYR A 82 13.05 -2.20 -6.23
C TYR A 82 13.01 -1.47 -4.88
N ARG A 83 14.07 -0.74 -4.51
CA ARG A 83 14.09 0.06 -3.28
C ARG A 83 13.04 1.16 -3.30
N TYR A 84 12.91 1.87 -4.43
CA TYR A 84 11.88 2.88 -4.63
C TYR A 84 10.47 2.29 -4.54
N PHE A 85 10.20 1.18 -5.26
CA PHE A 85 8.93 0.45 -5.23
C PHE A 85 8.52 0.07 -3.81
N SER A 86 9.44 -0.57 -3.08
CA SER A 86 9.17 -1.05 -1.72
C SER A 86 8.91 0.12 -0.76
N MET A 87 9.75 1.16 -0.83
CA MET A 87 9.60 2.36 -0.01
C MET A 87 8.27 3.07 -0.28
N GLN A 88 7.84 3.21 -1.53
CA GLN A 88 6.58 3.85 -1.88
C GLN A 88 5.37 3.06 -1.39
N LEU A 89 5.38 1.73 -1.52
CA LEU A 89 4.31 0.89 -0.95
C LEU A 89 4.27 1.01 0.58
N TRP A 90 5.44 1.01 1.24
CA TRP A 90 5.54 1.16 2.68
C TRP A 90 5.08 2.54 3.14
N GLN A 91 5.44 3.61 2.46
CA GLN A 91 5.13 4.98 2.88
C GLN A 91 3.71 5.39 2.47
N GLU A 92 3.46 5.48 1.16
CA GLU A 92 2.20 6.01 0.60
C GLU A 92 1.06 5.00 0.75
N GLY A 93 1.37 3.72 0.57
CA GLY A 93 0.41 2.65 0.74
C GLY A 93 -0.07 2.51 2.19
N VAL A 94 0.86 2.48 3.16
CA VAL A 94 0.47 2.39 4.58
C VAL A 94 -0.19 3.67 5.08
N ALA A 95 0.17 4.84 4.54
CA ALA A 95 -0.57 6.08 4.81
C ALA A 95 -2.04 5.94 4.39
N ARG A 96 -2.32 5.50 3.16
CA ARG A 96 -3.70 5.27 2.69
C ARG A 96 -4.43 4.17 3.46
N TYR A 97 -3.74 3.09 3.83
CA TYR A 97 -4.28 2.08 4.74
C TYR A 97 -4.67 2.68 6.10
N THR A 98 -3.86 3.58 6.64
CA THR A 98 -4.13 4.23 7.93
C THR A 98 -5.41 5.05 7.86
N GLU A 99 -5.65 5.76 6.75
CA GLU A 99 -6.92 6.47 6.51
C GLU A 99 -8.13 5.52 6.59
N TYR A 100 -8.03 4.34 5.97
CA TYR A 100 -9.09 3.34 6.01
C TYR A 100 -9.35 2.83 7.42
N ARG A 101 -8.29 2.46 8.15
CA ARG A 101 -8.43 1.95 9.52
C ARG A 101 -8.96 3.00 10.48
N VAL A 102 -8.54 4.26 10.36
CA VAL A 102 -9.05 5.35 11.19
C VAL A 102 -10.53 5.59 10.89
N GLY A 103 -10.93 5.59 9.62
CA GLY A 103 -12.34 5.68 9.24
C GLY A 103 -13.19 4.56 9.82
N GLU A 104 -12.70 3.32 9.73
CA GLU A 104 -13.36 2.12 10.29
C GLU A 104 -13.48 2.21 11.81
N MET A 105 -12.41 2.57 12.52
CA MET A 105 -12.45 2.76 13.97
C MET A 105 -13.45 3.84 14.39
N ALA A 106 -13.50 4.97 13.67
CA ALA A 106 -14.45 6.04 13.96
C ALA A 106 -15.91 5.60 13.73
N ALA A 107 -16.16 4.81 12.68
CA ALA A 107 -17.48 4.24 12.40
C ALA A 107 -17.89 3.19 13.44
N GLU A 108 -16.98 2.32 13.89
CA GLU A 108 -17.22 1.28 14.88
C GLU A 108 -17.41 1.83 16.30
N ALA A 109 -16.69 2.90 16.65
CA ALA A 109 -16.77 3.54 17.97
C ALA A 109 -18.01 4.43 18.14
N ASP A 110 -18.91 4.49 17.15
CA ASP A 110 -20.05 5.43 17.08
C ASP A 110 -19.62 6.88 17.38
N TYR A 111 -18.45 7.28 16.86
CA TYR A 111 -17.88 8.59 17.13
C TYR A 111 -18.79 9.69 16.58
N GLN A 112 -19.26 10.56 17.47
CA GLN A 112 -20.12 11.67 17.11
C GLN A 112 -19.27 12.89 16.76
N PRO A 113 -19.28 13.36 15.49
CA PRO A 113 -18.62 14.59 15.14
C PRO A 113 -19.29 15.78 15.84
N LEU A 114 -18.55 16.88 15.98
CA LEU A 114 -19.09 18.11 16.55
C LEU A 114 -20.34 18.56 15.76
N PRO A 115 -21.39 19.09 16.40
CA PRO A 115 -22.60 19.53 15.71
C PRO A 115 -22.33 20.51 14.57
N ALA A 116 -21.36 21.41 14.74
CA ALA A 116 -20.94 22.35 13.70
C ALA A 116 -20.34 21.65 12.46
N PHE A 117 -19.65 20.53 12.65
CA PHE A 117 -19.10 19.74 11.54
C PHE A 117 -20.18 18.93 10.83
N ALA A 118 -21.10 18.33 11.59
CA ALA A 118 -22.24 17.60 11.04
C ALA A 118 -23.20 18.48 10.22
N ALA A 119 -23.23 19.79 10.50
CA ALA A 119 -24.03 20.78 9.78
C ALA A 119 -23.41 21.27 8.46
N LEU A 120 -22.17 20.89 8.14
CA LEU A 120 -21.53 21.29 6.88
C LEU A 120 -22.20 20.64 5.67
N ALA A 121 -22.36 21.40 4.59
CA ALA A 121 -22.86 20.85 3.33
C ALA A 121 -21.90 19.77 2.81
N GLY A 122 -22.44 18.60 2.46
CA GLY A 122 -21.64 17.46 2.02
C GLY A 122 -21.04 16.62 3.15
N PHE A 123 -21.41 16.87 4.41
CA PHE A 123 -21.05 15.98 5.52
C PHE A 123 -21.52 14.54 5.24
N LEU A 124 -20.61 13.58 5.41
CA LEU A 124 -20.89 12.16 5.37
C LEU A 124 -20.50 11.54 6.73
N PRO A 125 -21.37 10.73 7.35
CA PRO A 125 -21.00 9.94 8.51
C PRO A 125 -19.84 9.00 8.17
N TYR A 126 -19.00 8.67 9.16
CA TYR A 126 -17.84 7.78 8.96
C TYR A 126 -18.24 6.43 8.36
N ALA A 127 -19.40 5.86 8.72
CA ALA A 127 -19.89 4.63 8.12
C ALA A 127 -20.10 4.73 6.60
N GLU A 128 -20.63 5.85 6.10
CA GLU A 128 -20.79 6.09 4.66
C GLU A 128 -19.45 6.38 3.98
N VAL A 129 -18.54 7.10 4.65
CA VAL A 129 -17.16 7.31 4.15
C VAL A 129 -16.44 5.98 3.97
N VAL A 130 -16.45 5.10 4.97
CA VAL A 130 -15.83 3.77 4.92
C VAL A 130 -16.42 2.91 3.81
N LYS A 131 -17.76 2.91 3.68
CA LYS A 131 -18.44 2.19 2.60
C LYS A 131 -18.00 2.69 1.23
N GLY A 132 -17.94 4.01 1.05
CA GLY A 132 -17.45 4.64 -0.18
C GLY A 132 -15.99 4.30 -0.48
N GLN A 133 -15.12 4.37 0.53
CA GLN A 133 -13.70 4.03 0.40
C GLN A 133 -13.50 2.56 -0.02
N ARG A 134 -14.24 1.62 0.59
CA ARG A 134 -14.17 0.20 0.21
C ARG A 134 -14.64 -0.04 -1.23
N GLN A 135 -15.70 0.64 -1.67
CA GLN A 135 -16.16 0.56 -3.05
C GLN A 135 -15.14 1.15 -4.03
N ALA A 136 -14.57 2.31 -3.71
CA ALA A 136 -13.56 2.97 -4.51
C ALA A 136 -12.30 2.10 -4.63
N LEU A 137 -11.78 1.55 -3.53
CA LEU A 137 -10.61 0.66 -3.54
C LEU A 137 -10.82 -0.55 -4.46
N LYS A 138 -12.02 -1.15 -4.43
CA LYS A 138 -12.36 -2.25 -5.34
C LYS A 138 -12.30 -1.81 -6.81
N GLN A 139 -12.91 -0.67 -7.13
CA GLN A 139 -12.93 -0.13 -8.50
C GLN A 139 -11.54 0.26 -8.99
N GLU A 140 -10.72 0.84 -8.12
CA GLU A 140 -9.32 1.16 -8.39
C GLU A 140 -8.56 -0.12 -8.72
N LEU A 141 -8.59 -1.13 -7.84
CA LEU A 141 -7.92 -2.41 -8.10
C LEU A 141 -8.37 -3.04 -9.43
N ASP A 142 -9.64 -2.92 -9.81
CA ASP A 142 -10.18 -3.47 -11.06
C ASP A 142 -9.66 -2.76 -12.33
N SER A 143 -9.24 -1.49 -12.23
CA SER A 143 -8.87 -0.64 -13.38
C SER A 143 -7.41 -0.17 -13.39
N LEU A 144 -6.66 -0.45 -12.33
CA LEU A 144 -5.30 0.04 -12.14
C LEU A 144 -4.33 -0.58 -13.15
N ASP A 145 -3.62 0.30 -13.86
CA ASP A 145 -2.53 -0.01 -14.77
C ASP A 145 -1.31 0.86 -14.42
N ILE A 146 -0.16 0.24 -14.21
CA ILE A 146 1.06 0.94 -13.75
C ILE A 146 1.59 1.97 -14.74
N GLY A 147 1.34 1.79 -16.04
CA GLY A 147 1.78 2.74 -17.06
C GLY A 147 1.00 4.06 -17.02
N SER A 148 -0.32 3.98 -16.86
CA SER A 148 -1.20 5.15 -16.87
C SER A 148 -1.30 5.83 -15.50
N TRP A 149 -1.33 5.07 -14.41
CA TRP A 149 -1.44 5.60 -13.04
C TRP A 149 -0.09 6.00 -12.45
N GLN A 150 1.02 5.44 -12.96
CA GLN A 150 2.38 5.74 -12.52
C GLN A 150 2.52 5.66 -10.99
N ARG A 151 3.13 6.67 -10.34
CA ARG A 151 3.26 6.78 -8.87
C ARG A 151 1.95 6.51 -8.11
N VAL A 152 0.81 6.88 -8.67
CA VAL A 152 -0.48 6.79 -7.96
C VAL A 152 -0.85 5.34 -7.65
N VAL A 153 -0.29 4.35 -8.36
CA VAL A 153 -0.56 2.94 -8.06
C VAL A 153 -0.14 2.51 -6.66
N PHE A 154 0.89 3.13 -6.08
CA PHE A 154 1.46 2.70 -4.81
C PHE A 154 0.48 2.89 -3.64
N TYR A 155 -0.40 3.89 -3.74
CA TYR A 155 -1.41 4.19 -2.73
C TYR A 155 -2.40 3.03 -2.52
N PRO A 156 -3.24 2.64 -3.50
CA PRO A 156 -4.18 1.54 -3.32
C PRO A 156 -3.47 0.20 -3.18
N VAL A 157 -2.36 -0.03 -3.89
CA VAL A 157 -1.66 -1.31 -3.85
C VAL A 157 -1.03 -1.57 -2.48
N GLY A 158 -0.26 -0.61 -1.95
CA GLY A 158 0.37 -0.80 -0.64
C GLY A 158 -0.67 -0.80 0.48
N ALA A 159 -1.77 -0.06 0.34
CA ALA A 159 -2.89 -0.16 1.28
C ALA A 159 -3.50 -1.56 1.30
N CYS A 160 -3.63 -2.17 0.13
CA CYS A 160 -4.10 -3.54 -0.04
C CYS A 160 -3.13 -4.59 0.52
N GLU A 161 -1.82 -4.42 0.37
CA GLU A 161 -0.85 -5.30 1.05
C GLU A 161 -0.96 -5.18 2.58
N ALA A 162 -1.12 -3.98 3.12
CA ALA A 162 -1.31 -3.76 4.55
C ALA A 162 -2.63 -4.36 5.09
N LEU A 163 -3.72 -4.27 4.32
CA LEU A 163 -4.98 -4.96 4.66
C LEU A 163 -4.82 -6.49 4.66
N LEU A 164 -3.96 -7.03 3.79
CA LEU A 164 -3.65 -8.46 3.78
C LEU A 164 -2.83 -8.86 5.02
N LEU A 165 -1.87 -8.02 5.43
CA LEU A 165 -1.09 -8.19 6.66
C LEU A 165 -1.97 -8.22 7.91
N ASP A 166 -3.02 -7.38 7.99
CA ASP A 166 -3.96 -7.40 9.12
C ASP A 166 -4.59 -8.77 9.36
N ARG A 167 -4.78 -9.54 8.29
CA ARG A 167 -5.39 -10.86 8.35
C ARG A 167 -4.38 -11.96 8.69
N HIS A 168 -3.20 -11.91 8.07
CA HIS A 168 -2.24 -13.00 8.12
C HIS A 168 -1.17 -12.82 9.19
N GLN A 169 -0.86 -11.58 9.55
CA GLN A 169 0.16 -11.22 10.52
C GLN A 169 -0.30 -10.02 11.36
N PRO A 170 -1.36 -10.14 12.18
CA PRO A 170 -2.01 -9.01 12.86
C PRO A 170 -1.07 -8.16 13.76
N GLY A 171 0.08 -8.71 14.16
CA GLY A 171 1.12 -8.04 14.93
C GLY A 171 2.06 -7.13 14.11
N TRP A 172 2.01 -7.17 12.77
CA TRP A 172 2.97 -6.51 11.87
C TRP A 172 3.22 -5.03 12.19
N ARG A 173 2.18 -4.31 12.63
CA ARG A 173 2.23 -2.87 12.94
C ARG A 173 3.24 -2.54 14.04
N GLN A 174 3.53 -3.47 14.94
CA GLN A 174 4.54 -3.30 16.00
C GLN A 174 5.95 -3.14 15.43
N HIS A 175 6.18 -3.70 14.23
CA HIS A 175 7.47 -3.66 13.54
C HIS A 175 7.55 -2.56 12.48
N TYR A 176 6.46 -1.82 12.23
CA TYR A 176 6.38 -0.87 11.13
C TYR A 176 7.51 0.16 11.14
N PHE A 177 7.80 0.71 12.32
CA PHE A 177 8.84 1.72 12.49
C PHE A 177 10.24 1.16 12.74
N THR A 178 10.40 -0.15 12.95
CA THR A 178 11.72 -0.77 13.17
C THR A 178 12.24 -1.40 11.88
N ASP A 179 11.38 -2.13 11.17
CA ASP A 179 11.69 -2.85 9.94
C ASP A 179 11.13 -2.08 8.75
N ARG A 180 11.75 -0.95 8.43
CA ARG A 180 11.20 0.04 7.50
C ARG A 180 11.26 -0.40 6.03
N PHE A 181 10.45 0.23 5.20
CA PHE A 181 10.48 0.26 3.73
C PHE A 181 10.11 -1.03 2.97
N TYR A 182 9.91 -2.17 3.64
CA TYR A 182 9.69 -3.45 2.96
C TYR A 182 8.51 -4.20 3.59
N LEU A 183 7.30 -4.03 3.04
CA LEU A 183 6.08 -4.69 3.52
C LEU A 183 6.17 -6.22 3.45
N GLU A 184 6.91 -6.76 2.48
CA GLU A 184 7.12 -8.21 2.33
C GLU A 184 7.73 -8.86 3.57
N ASN A 185 8.58 -8.11 4.29
CA ASN A 185 9.27 -8.63 5.48
C ASN A 185 8.29 -8.89 6.63
N TYR A 186 7.12 -8.26 6.61
CA TYR A 186 6.09 -8.48 7.62
C TYR A 186 5.32 -9.77 7.42
N PHE A 187 5.32 -10.37 6.22
CA PHE A 187 4.60 -11.63 5.97
C PHE A 187 5.32 -12.86 6.55
N THR A 188 6.60 -12.74 6.87
CA THR A 188 7.45 -13.85 7.34
C THR A 188 7.89 -13.72 8.80
N LYS A 189 7.66 -12.56 9.42
CA LYS A 189 8.02 -12.27 10.81
C LYS A 189 6.83 -12.58 11.73
N ASN A 190 7.08 -13.42 12.74
CA ASN A 190 6.16 -13.70 13.86
C ASN A 190 6.45 -12.76 15.03
#